data_AF-A0A969JZU7-F1
#
_entry.id   AF-A0A969JZU7-F1
#
_cell.length_a   1.000
_cell.length_b   1.000
_cell.length_c   1.000
_cell.angle_alpha   90.00
_cell.angle_beta   90.00
_cell.angle_gamma   90.00
#
_symmetry.space_group_name_H-M   'P 1'
#
loop_
_entity.id
_entity.type
_entity.pdbx_description
1 polymer ?
#
loop_
_entity_poly.entity_id
_entity_poly.type
_entity_poly.pdbx_seq_one_letter_code
_entity_poly.pdbx_strand_id
1 'polypeptide(L)' 'MGAGMGLRWEALRGLNLRIDYGLPLIDVDAEGDSLQDNGIYLSVQYFP' A
#
# COMPACT_ATOMS: atom_id res chain seq x y z
N MET A 1 6.37 -3.68 15.93
CA MET A 1 7.04 -2.54 15.23
C MET A 1 7.19 -2.95 13.78
N GLY A 2 7.04 -2.07 12.80
CA GLY A 2 7.11 -2.43 11.37
C GLY A 2 7.80 -1.33 10.58
N ALA A 3 8.44 -1.69 9.47
CA ALA A 3 9.04 -0.75 8.54
C ALA A 3 8.29 -0.84 7.22
N GLY A 4 7.92 0.30 6.64
CA GLY A 4 7.17 0.34 5.38
C GLY A 4 7.83 1.29 4.39
N MET A 5 7.70 0.98 3.11
CA MET A 5 8.14 1.81 2.00
C MET A 5 6.91 2.19 1.17
N GLY A 6 6.72 3.48 0.92
CA GLY A 6 5.60 3.98 0.13
C GLY A 6 6.06 4.76 -1.09
N LEU A 7 5.44 4.51 -2.23
CA LEU A 7 5.54 5.30 -3.45
C LEU A 7 4.22 6.04 -3.66
N ARG A 8 4.26 7.36 -3.73
CA ARG A 8 3.13 8.20 -4.14
C ARG A 8 3.43 8.82 -5.49
N TRP A 9 2.47 8.72 -6.41
CA TRP A 9 2.55 9.31 -7.74
C TRP A 9 1.28 10.12 -8.05
N GLU A 10 1.46 11.39 -8.39
CA GLU A 10 0.40 12.27 -8.88
C GLU A 10 0.62 12.49 -10.39
N ALA A 11 0.00 11.63 -11.22
CA ALA A 11 0.24 11.63 -12.67
C ALA A 11 -0.53 12.75 -13.39
N LEU A 12 -1.69 13.13 -12.87
CA LEU A 12 -2.58 14.15 -13.44
C LEU A 12 -3.19 14.97 -12.31
N ARG A 13 -3.59 16.23 -12.59
CA ARG A 13 -4.31 17.05 -11.60
C ARG A 13 -5.56 16.30 -11.14
N GLY A 14 -5.64 16.03 -9.85
CA GLY A 14 -6.74 15.30 -9.25
C GLY A 14 -6.57 13.79 -9.21
N LEU A 15 -5.63 13.18 -9.94
CA LEU A 15 -5.38 11.73 -9.90
C LEU A 15 -4.16 11.40 -9.05
N ASN A 16 -4.41 10.82 -7.88
CA ASN A 16 -3.42 10.35 -6.93
C ASN A 16 -3.36 8.83 -6.91
N LEU A 17 -2.19 8.28 -7.20
CA LEU A 17 -1.86 6.87 -7.06
C LEU A 17 -0.88 6.72 -5.90
N ARG A 18 -1.14 5.74 -5.05
CA ARG A 18 -0.27 5.43 -3.92
C ARG A 18 -0.13 3.93 -3.78
N ILE A 19 1.12 3.48 -3.70
CA ILE A 19 1.50 2.08 -3.52
C ILE A 19 2.36 2.06 -2.26
N ASP A 20 1.91 1.37 -1.22
CA ASP A 20 2.69 1.18 0.01
C ASP A 20 2.97 -0.31 0.21
N TYR A 21 4.22 -0.64 0.53
CA TYR A 21 4.65 -1.97 0.91
C TYR A 21 5.11 -1.96 2.38
N GLY A 22 4.35 -2.63 3.24
CA GLY A 22 4.69 -2.84 4.64
C GLY A 22 5.43 -4.16 4.81
N LEU A 23 6.65 -4.11 5.36
CA LEU A 23 7.36 -5.28 5.87
C LEU A 23 7.06 -5.42 7.36
N PRO A 24 6.21 -6.38 7.76
CA PRO A 24 6.01 -6.66 9.17
C PRO A 24 7.29 -7.27 9.76
N LEU A 25 7.81 -6.71 10.87
CA LEU A 25 8.97 -7.29 11.60
C LEU A 25 8.55 -8.48 12.49
N ILE A 26 7.26 -8.78 12.53
CA ILE A 26 6.64 -9.86 13.29
C ILE A 26 5.70 -10.52 12.27
N ASP A 27 5.98 -11.77 11.88
CA ASP A 27 5.06 -12.53 11.02
C ASP A 27 3.73 -12.64 11.76
N VAL A 28 2.76 -11.85 11.31
CA VAL A 28 1.37 -12.09 11.61
C VAL A 28 0.94 -12.97 10.44
N ASP A 29 0.78 -14.27 10.70
CA ASP A 29 0.19 -15.22 9.75
C ASP A 29 -1.23 -14.73 9.42
N ALA A 30 -1.32 -13.79 8.48
CA ALA A 30 -2.57 -13.33 7.92
C ALA A 30 -2.99 -14.40 6.92
N GLU A 31 -3.92 -15.24 7.35
CA GLU A 31 -4.41 -16.44 6.66
C GLU A 31 -5.18 -16.15 5.34
N GLY A 32 -4.99 -14.98 4.74
CA GLY A 32 -5.70 -14.48 3.57
C GLY A 32 -4.85 -14.45 2.29
N ASP A 33 -5.47 -14.82 1.17
CA ASP A 33 -4.85 -14.84 -0.17
C ASP A 33 -4.86 -13.45 -0.84
N SER A 34 -4.77 -12.36 -0.06
CA SER A 34 -4.82 -11.00 -0.58
C SER A 34 -3.44 -10.36 -0.69
N LEU A 35 -3.28 -9.42 -1.63
CA LEU A 35 -2.04 -8.65 -1.75
C LEU A 35 -1.77 -7.82 -0.48
N GLN A 36 -2.80 -7.45 0.28
CA GLN A 36 -2.68 -6.67 1.52
C GLN A 36 -2.12 -7.51 2.67
N ASP A 37 -2.46 -8.79 2.73
CA ASP A 37 -1.93 -9.74 3.72
C ASP A 37 -0.42 -9.97 3.49
N ASN A 38 0.02 -9.87 2.24
CA ASN A 38 1.43 -9.86 1.86
C ASN A 38 2.10 -8.48 2.07
N GLY A 39 1.41 -7.52 2.66
CA GLY A 39 1.92 -6.18 2.97
C GLY A 39 1.83 -5.17 1.84
N ILE A 40 1.17 -5.47 0.71
CA ILE A 40 1.02 -4.54 -0.43
C ILE A 40 -0.35 -3.83 -0.37
N TYR A 41 -0.30 -2.51 -0.26
CA TYR A 41 -1.46 -1.62 -0.26
C TYR A 41 -1.44 -0.73 -1.50
N LEU A 42 -2.57 -0.68 -2.22
CA LEU A 42 -2.78 0.20 -3.37
C LEU A 42 -3.95 1.15 -3.07
N SER A 43 -3.74 2.45 -3.26
CA SER A 43 -4.77 3.47 -3.13
C SER A 43 -4.81 4.33 -4.40
N VAL A 44 -6.01 4.51 -4.92
CA VAL A 44 -6.30 5.39 -6.06
C VAL A 44 -7.32 6.41 -5.60
N GLN A 45 -7.00 7.68 -5.73
CA GLN A 45 -7.86 8.80 -5.33
C GLN A 45 -8.01 9.73 -6.53
N TYR A 46 -9.25 10.04 -6.88
CA TYR A 46 -9.58 10.97 -7.96
C TYR A 46 -10.41 12.12 -7.40
N PHE A 47 -9.93 13.34 -7.60
CA PHE A 47 -10.59 14.59 -7.20
C PHE A 47 -10.88 15.42 -8.46
N PRO A 48 -12.15 15.55 -8.87
CA PRO A 48 -12.56 16.39 -9.99
C PRO A 48 -12.51 17.89 -9.66
#